data_AF-A0A7J3MVF2-F1
#
_entry.id   AF-A0A7J3MVF2-F1
#
_cell.length_a   1.000
_cell.length_b   1.000
_cell.length_c   1.000
_cell.angle_alpha   90.00
_cell.angle_beta   90.00
_cell.angle_gamma   90.00
#
_symmetry.space_group_name_H-M   'P 1'
#
loop_
_entity.id
_entity.type
_entity.pdbx_description
1 polymer ?
#
loop_
_entity_poly.entity_id
_entity_poly.type
_entity_poly.pdbx_seq_one_letter_code
_entity_poly.pdbx_strand_id
1 'polypeptide(L)'
;MKPLNILIYGSLVIAIIFTGTWIYILYSISEIKTLETAAPLRAEAQPTIDNQILLMNASSYIATVAWGALAAALAYKGIVRSVWSKSMFDYSVFKLLVKMRGSTTRMRILQTLEKPMNRQQLANELGLDWKAVDRHIELLLSYGLIKEADGENGRVKHYVLTDDGKHVLELLEKLSQLSTP
;
A
#
# COMPACT_ATOMS: atom_id res chain seq x y z
N MET A 1 1.35 1.29 16.30
CA MET A 1 2.43 1.96 15.53
C MET A 1 2.28 1.59 14.06
N LYS A 2 2.37 2.55 13.13
CA LYS A 2 1.93 2.37 11.72
C LYS A 2 2.97 1.54 10.94
N PRO A 3 2.58 0.49 10.20
CA PRO A 3 3.52 -0.42 9.50
C PRO A 3 4.40 0.30 8.47
N LEU A 4 3.92 1.43 7.94
CA LEU A 4 4.66 2.28 7.02
C LEU A 4 5.93 2.89 7.64
N ASN A 5 5.93 3.19 8.94
CA ASN A 5 7.11 3.74 9.60
C ASN A 5 8.20 2.66 9.72
N ILE A 6 7.81 1.42 10.00
CA ILE A 6 8.73 0.27 10.11
C ILE A 6 9.46 0.04 8.79
N LEU A 7 8.75 0.18 7.66
CA LEU A 7 9.31 0.02 6.32
C LEU A 7 10.31 1.14 5.96
N ILE A 8 10.02 2.38 6.36
CA ILE A 8 10.93 3.53 6.18
C ILE A 8 12.18 3.37 7.04
N TYR A 9 12.02 3.07 8.33
CA TYR A 9 13.16 2.84 9.23
C TYR A 9 14.00 1.64 8.80
N GLY A 10 13.36 0.57 8.31
CA GLY A 10 14.04 -0.59 7.73
C GLY A 10 14.92 -0.20 6.54
N SER A 11 14.40 0.59 5.59
CA SER A 11 15.20 1.05 4.44
C SER A 11 16.39 1.93 4.83
N LEU A 12 16.22 2.76 5.87
CA LEU A 12 17.25 3.68 6.36
C LEU A 12 18.38 2.92 7.07
N VAL A 13 18.04 1.90 7.86
CA VAL A 13 19.01 1.01 8.49
C VAL A 13 19.79 0.21 7.43
N ILE A 14 19.11 -0.31 6.41
CA ILE A 14 19.76 -1.02 5.31
C ILE A 14 20.75 -0.08 4.57
N ALA A 15 20.38 1.18 4.32
CA ALA A 15 21.26 2.16 3.67
C ALA A 15 22.51 2.50 4.52
N ILE A 16 22.38 2.60 5.85
CA ILE A 16 23.52 2.82 6.76
C ILE A 16 24.47 1.60 6.75
N ILE A 17 23.93 0.39 6.77
CA ILE A 17 24.73 -0.83 6.68
C ILE A 17 25.46 -0.89 5.34
N PHE A 18 24.78 -0.53 4.25
CA PHE A 18 25.32 -0.57 2.89
C PHE A 18 26.45 0.44 2.66
N THR A 19 26.33 1.64 3.25
CA THR A 19 27.41 2.64 3.20
C THR A 19 28.64 2.20 4.00
N GLY A 20 28.44 1.56 5.15
CA GLY A 20 29.52 0.98 5.94
C GLY A 20 30.26 -0.16 5.23
N THR A 21 29.54 -1.08 4.56
CA THR A 21 30.16 -2.17 3.80
C THR A 21 30.92 -1.67 2.58
N TRP A 22 30.43 -0.63 1.90
CA TRP A 22 31.13 -0.01 0.78
C TRP A 22 32.46 0.62 1.23
N ILE A 23 32.47 1.32 2.37
CA ILE A 23 33.68 1.91 2.94
C ILE A 23 34.70 0.83 3.36
N TYR A 24 34.24 -0.27 3.96
CA TYR A 24 35.10 -1.38 4.38
C TYR A 24 35.77 -2.08 3.18
N ILE A 25 35.02 -2.31 2.10
CA ILE A 25 35.55 -2.91 0.87
C ILE A 25 36.57 -1.97 0.20
N LEU A 26 36.31 -0.67 0.22
CA LEU A 26 37.24 0.32 -0.35
C LEU A 26 38.56 0.36 0.44
N TYR A 27 38.48 0.19 1.77
CA TYR A 27 39.63 0.05 2.64
C TYR A 27 40.41 -1.26 2.35
N SER A 28 39.74 -2.40 2.20
CA SER A 28 40.42 -3.68 1.92
C SER A 28 41.11 -3.72 0.56
N ILE A 29 40.54 -3.07 -0.47
CA ILE A 29 41.19 -2.94 -1.79
C ILE A 29 42.48 -2.12 -1.70
N SER A 30 42.53 -1.11 -0.82
CA SER A 30 43.75 -0.32 -0.59
C SER A 30 44.87 -1.15 0.05
N GLU A 31 44.50 -2.12 0.89
CA GLU A 31 45.41 -3.05 1.56
C GLU A 31 45.94 -4.12 0.59
N ILE A 32 45.10 -4.64 -0.31
CA ILE A 32 45.50 -5.62 -1.34
C ILE A 32 46.55 -5.05 -2.31
N LYS A 33 46.46 -3.75 -2.66
CA LYS A 33 47.49 -3.09 -3.49
C LYS A 33 48.87 -3.04 -2.81
N THR A 34 48.92 -3.07 -1.47
CA THR A 34 50.20 -3.13 -0.74
C THR A 34 50.82 -4.54 -0.70
N LEU A 35 50.04 -5.58 -0.97
CA LEU A 35 50.47 -6.99 -1.01
C LEU A 35 50.86 -7.48 -2.42
N GLU A 36 50.61 -6.66 -3.45
CA GLU A 36 50.87 -6.94 -4.87
C GLU A 36 52.36 -7.09 -5.21
N THR A 37 53.27 -6.75 -4.29
CA THR A 37 54.73 -6.94 -4.41
C THR A 37 55.21 -8.37 -4.15
N ALA A 38 54.35 -9.31 -3.73
CA ALA A 38 54.70 -10.71 -3.48
C ALA A 38 54.03 -11.64 -4.50
N ALA A 39 54.75 -11.95 -5.59
CA ALA A 39 54.28 -12.73 -6.73
C ALA A 39 53.67 -14.14 -6.46
N PRO A 40 54.03 -14.91 -5.41
CA PRO A 40 53.45 -16.26 -5.24
C PRO A 40 52.03 -16.28 -4.61
N LEU A 41 51.55 -15.20 -4.00
CA LEU A 41 50.24 -15.17 -3.31
C LEU A 41 49.04 -15.00 -4.26
N ARG A 42 49.29 -14.66 -5.53
CA ARG A 42 48.25 -14.34 -6.51
C ARG A 42 47.41 -15.56 -6.92
N ALA A 43 48.02 -16.75 -6.97
CA ALA A 43 47.34 -17.99 -7.37
C ALA A 43 46.39 -18.52 -6.29
N GLU A 44 46.73 -18.35 -5.01
CA GLU A 44 45.87 -18.73 -3.88
C GLU A 44 44.78 -17.67 -3.61
N ALA A 45 45.04 -16.40 -3.90
CA ALA A 45 44.10 -15.30 -3.69
C ALA A 45 43.05 -15.15 -4.80
N GLN A 46 43.28 -15.66 -6.01
CA GLN A 46 42.38 -15.52 -7.15
C GLN A 46 40.91 -15.93 -6.89
N PRO A 47 40.60 -17.10 -6.29
CA PRO A 47 39.20 -17.47 -6.02
C PRO A 47 38.54 -16.59 -4.95
N THR A 48 39.33 -16.02 -4.02
CA THR A 48 38.79 -15.07 -3.03
C THR A 48 38.41 -13.74 -3.67
N ILE A 49 39.19 -13.29 -4.66
CA ILE A 49 38.92 -12.08 -5.44
C ILE A 49 37.67 -12.27 -6.31
N ASP A 50 37.54 -13.41 -7.00
CA ASP A 50 36.39 -13.70 -7.87
C ASP A 50 35.08 -13.77 -7.06
N ASN A 51 35.12 -14.42 -5.89
CA ASN A 51 33.98 -14.48 -4.96
C ASN A 51 33.60 -13.09 -4.41
N GLN A 52 34.59 -12.24 -4.11
CA GLN A 52 34.36 -10.86 -3.67
C GLN A 52 33.72 -10.00 -4.78
N ILE A 53 34.19 -10.13 -6.03
CA ILE A 53 33.61 -9.42 -7.18
C ILE A 53 32.16 -9.87 -7.42
N LEU A 54 31.87 -11.17 -7.31
CA LEU A 54 30.52 -11.71 -7.45
C LEU A 54 29.57 -11.17 -6.38
N LEU A 55 30.01 -11.13 -5.11
CA LEU A 55 29.25 -10.55 -4.00
C LEU A 55 29.02 -9.03 -4.20
N MET A 56 30.03 -8.32 -4.71
CA MET A 56 29.94 -6.88 -4.96
C MET A 56 28.90 -6.58 -6.05
N ASN A 57 28.91 -7.33 -7.14
CA ASN A 57 27.94 -7.19 -8.22
C ASN A 57 26.52 -7.53 -7.74
N ALA A 58 26.34 -8.65 -7.03
CA ALA A 58 25.04 -9.03 -6.47
C ALA A 58 24.46 -7.95 -5.54
N SER A 59 25.30 -7.37 -4.67
CA SER A 59 24.88 -6.32 -3.75
C SER A 59 24.43 -5.05 -4.48
N SER A 60 25.13 -4.64 -5.54
CA SER A 60 24.78 -3.47 -6.36
C SER A 60 23.41 -3.62 -7.03
N TYR A 61 23.12 -4.79 -7.59
CA TYR A 61 21.80 -5.08 -8.18
C TYR A 61 20.69 -5.05 -7.12
N ILE A 62 20.93 -5.64 -5.95
CA ILE A 62 19.93 -5.61 -4.86
C ILE A 62 19.69 -4.18 -4.39
N ALA A 63 20.73 -3.36 -4.28
CA ALA A 63 20.60 -1.96 -3.86
C ALA A 63 19.79 -1.13 -4.87
N THR A 64 20.07 -1.24 -6.16
CA THR A 64 19.33 -0.52 -7.21
C THR A 64 17.86 -0.92 -7.26
N VAL A 65 17.56 -2.21 -7.14
CA VAL A 65 16.17 -2.71 -7.06
C VAL A 65 15.47 -2.21 -5.79
N ALA A 66 16.15 -2.22 -4.65
CA ALA A 66 15.59 -1.74 -3.38
C ALA A 66 15.26 -0.24 -3.41
N TRP A 67 16.16 0.59 -3.94
CA TRP A 67 15.92 2.03 -4.12
C TRP A 67 14.80 2.32 -5.12
N GLY A 68 14.74 1.56 -6.22
CA GLY A 68 13.64 1.66 -7.19
C GLY A 68 12.28 1.33 -6.58
N ALA A 69 12.20 0.24 -5.81
CA ALA A 69 10.98 -0.15 -5.10
C ALA A 69 10.54 0.91 -4.06
N LEU A 70 11.50 1.50 -3.34
CA LEU A 70 11.22 2.58 -2.39
C LEU A 70 10.68 3.83 -3.08
N ALA A 71 11.30 4.25 -4.18
CA ALA A 71 10.85 5.41 -4.96
C ALA A 71 9.43 5.19 -5.53
N ALA A 72 9.16 4.00 -6.07
CA ALA A 72 7.84 3.63 -6.57
C ALA A 72 6.76 3.67 -5.47
N ALA A 73 7.06 3.15 -4.28
CA ALA A 73 6.13 3.17 -3.14
C ALA A 73 5.82 4.59 -2.66
N LEU A 74 6.81 5.49 -2.64
CA LEU A 74 6.61 6.90 -2.29
C LEU A 74 5.81 7.66 -3.35
N ALA A 75 6.09 7.41 -4.63
CA ALA A 75 5.34 7.98 -5.75
C ALA A 75 3.87 7.54 -5.70
N TYR A 76 3.59 6.25 -5.49
CA TYR A 76 2.22 5.74 -5.33
C TYR A 76 1.47 6.46 -4.21
N LYS A 77 2.08 6.60 -3.02
CA LYS A 77 1.47 7.31 -1.89
C LYS A 77 1.17 8.78 -2.21
N GLY A 78 2.06 9.45 -2.93
CA GLY A 78 1.88 10.84 -3.38
C GLY A 78 0.74 10.98 -4.39
N ILE A 79 0.72 10.11 -5.41
CA ILE A 79 -0.30 10.09 -6.45
C ILE A 79 -1.68 9.86 -5.84
N VAL A 80 -1.84 8.81 -5.02
CA VAL A 80 -3.13 8.50 -4.37
C VAL A 80 -3.61 9.69 -3.53
N ARG A 81 -2.73 10.32 -2.75
CA ARG A 81 -3.09 11.50 -1.95
C ARG A 81 -3.54 12.67 -2.86
N SER A 82 -2.82 12.92 -3.95
CA SER A 82 -3.11 14.03 -4.86
C SER A 82 -4.43 13.83 -5.61
N VAL A 83 -4.71 12.61 -6.09
CA VAL A 83 -5.94 12.26 -6.82
C VAL A 83 -7.16 12.45 -5.91
N TRP A 84 -7.08 11.94 -4.68
CA TRP A 84 -8.18 12.07 -3.72
C TRP A 84 -8.39 13.50 -3.22
N SER A 85 -7.32 14.29 -3.06
CA SER A 85 -7.47 15.71 -2.71
C SER A 85 -8.12 16.55 -3.80
N LYS A 86 -8.03 16.11 -5.06
CA LYS A 86 -8.65 16.78 -6.20
C LYS A 86 -10.09 16.35 -6.44
N SER A 87 -10.50 15.19 -5.94
CA SER A 87 -11.81 14.59 -6.22
C SER A 87 -12.95 15.08 -5.31
N MET A 88 -12.88 16.30 -4.77
CA MET A 88 -13.84 16.89 -3.81
C MET A 88 -14.08 16.13 -2.49
N PHE A 89 -13.59 14.90 -2.31
CA PHE A 89 -13.78 14.09 -1.10
C PHE A 89 -12.67 14.27 -0.07
N ASP A 90 -13.03 14.27 1.21
CA ASP A 90 -12.07 14.29 2.31
C ASP A 90 -11.26 12.98 2.38
N TYR A 91 -9.98 13.07 2.72
CA TYR A 91 -9.08 11.93 2.95
C TYR A 91 -9.61 10.96 4.02
N SER A 92 -10.49 11.44 4.90
CA SER A 92 -11.22 10.63 5.87
C SER A 92 -12.08 9.55 5.20
N VAL A 93 -12.73 9.84 4.06
CA VAL A 93 -13.52 8.88 3.26
C VAL A 93 -12.63 7.76 2.73
N PHE A 94 -11.50 8.11 2.11
CA PHE A 94 -10.51 7.12 1.66
C PHE A 94 -10.06 6.22 2.79
N LYS A 95 -9.74 6.83 3.94
CA LYS A 95 -9.30 6.08 5.12
C LYS A 95 -10.39 5.13 5.61
N LEU A 96 -11.66 5.52 5.58
CA LEU A 96 -12.81 4.69 5.94
C LEU A 96 -12.96 3.49 5.01
N LEU A 97 -12.86 3.70 3.69
CA LEU A 97 -13.17 2.68 2.68
C LEU A 97 -11.99 1.79 2.31
N VAL A 98 -10.75 2.23 2.56
CA VAL A 98 -9.55 1.47 2.15
C VAL A 98 -8.72 1.03 3.35
N LYS A 99 -8.53 1.90 4.35
CA LYS A 99 -7.51 1.71 5.39
C LYS A 99 -8.04 1.20 6.74
N MET A 100 -9.28 1.48 7.07
CA MET A 100 -9.88 1.13 8.38
C MET A 100 -10.42 -0.31 8.39
N ARG A 101 -10.45 -0.93 9.58
CA ARG A 101 -11.07 -2.27 9.76
C ARG A 101 -12.52 -2.27 9.27
N GLY A 102 -12.90 -3.29 8.52
CA GLY A 102 -14.22 -3.39 7.87
C GLY A 102 -14.37 -2.58 6.58
N SER A 103 -13.26 -2.10 6.00
CA SER A 103 -13.22 -1.41 4.70
C SER A 103 -13.85 -2.25 3.59
N THR A 104 -13.45 -3.52 3.52
CA THR A 104 -13.96 -4.49 2.55
C THR A 104 -15.47 -4.68 2.66
N THR A 105 -15.99 -4.82 3.88
CA THR A 105 -17.43 -4.94 4.13
C THR A 105 -18.19 -3.70 3.72
N ARG A 106 -17.69 -2.50 4.06
CA ARG A 106 -18.30 -1.22 3.66
C ARG A 106 -18.31 -1.06 2.14
N MET A 107 -17.24 -1.46 1.45
CA MET A 107 -17.21 -1.44 0.00
C MET A 107 -18.25 -2.37 -0.63
N ARG A 108 -18.40 -3.58 -0.09
CA ARG A 108 -19.46 -4.49 -0.56
C ARG A 108 -20.85 -3.90 -0.32
N ILE A 109 -21.10 -3.29 0.84
CA ILE A 109 -22.37 -2.61 1.13
C ILE A 109 -22.63 -1.51 0.10
N LEU A 110 -21.64 -0.66 -0.19
CA LEU A 110 -21.79 0.41 -1.18
C LEU A 110 -22.08 -0.15 -2.59
N GLN A 111 -21.40 -1.22 -3.00
CA GLN A 111 -21.64 -1.90 -4.28
C GLN A 111 -23.04 -2.51 -4.36
N THR A 112 -23.53 -3.15 -3.29
CA THR A 112 -24.89 -3.71 -3.24
C THR A 112 -25.96 -2.61 -3.26
N LEU A 113 -25.66 -1.45 -2.65
CA LEU A 113 -26.56 -0.29 -2.60
C LEU A 113 -26.70 0.49 -3.91
N GLU A 114 -26.13 0.00 -5.01
CA GLU A 114 -26.56 0.39 -6.36
C GLU A 114 -28.07 0.19 -6.55
N LYS A 115 -28.65 -0.79 -5.84
CA LYS A 115 -30.10 -0.98 -5.71
C LYS A 115 -30.58 -0.54 -4.32
N PRO A 116 -31.74 0.14 -4.20
CA PRO A 116 -32.27 0.52 -2.89
C PRO A 116 -32.58 -0.69 -2.00
N MET A 117 -31.92 -0.80 -0.85
CA MET A 117 -32.11 -1.94 0.06
C MET A 117 -32.22 -1.53 1.52
N ASN A 118 -32.98 -2.30 2.29
CA ASN A 118 -33.03 -2.16 3.73
C ASN A 118 -31.89 -2.95 4.43
N ARG A 119 -31.69 -2.70 5.73
CA ARG A 119 -30.62 -3.35 6.52
C ARG A 119 -30.72 -4.89 6.55
N GLN A 120 -31.92 -5.45 6.62
CA GLN A 120 -32.12 -6.89 6.65
C GLN A 120 -31.82 -7.53 5.29
N GLN A 121 -32.22 -6.89 4.20
CA GLN A 121 -31.89 -7.31 2.83
C GLN A 121 -30.37 -7.31 2.63
N LEU A 122 -29.68 -6.24 3.03
CA LEU A 122 -28.23 -6.16 2.99
C LEU A 122 -27.55 -7.26 3.83
N ALA A 123 -28.05 -7.52 5.04
CA ALA A 123 -27.54 -8.57 5.90
C ALA A 123 -27.65 -9.95 5.25
N ASN A 124 -28.82 -10.25 4.65
CA ASN A 124 -29.06 -11.51 3.96
C ASN A 124 -28.20 -11.66 2.71
N GLU A 125 -28.10 -10.63 1.87
CA GLU A 125 -27.34 -10.69 0.63
C GLU A 125 -25.83 -10.79 0.87
N LEU A 126 -25.32 -10.09 1.88
CA LEU A 126 -23.91 -10.11 2.22
C LEU A 126 -23.51 -11.29 3.14
N GLY A 127 -24.50 -12.04 3.65
CA GLY A 127 -24.27 -13.11 4.64
C GLY A 127 -23.67 -12.59 5.95
N LEU A 128 -24.10 -11.41 6.41
CA LEU A 128 -23.56 -10.73 7.59
C LEU A 128 -24.60 -10.64 8.70
N ASP A 129 -24.14 -10.55 9.95
CA ASP A 129 -25.02 -10.26 11.08
C ASP A 129 -25.64 -8.87 10.94
N TRP A 130 -26.92 -8.75 11.28
CA TRP A 130 -27.67 -7.50 11.16
C TRP A 130 -27.02 -6.35 11.94
N LYS A 131 -26.48 -6.60 13.14
CA LYS A 131 -25.79 -5.55 13.93
C LYS A 131 -24.46 -5.15 13.31
N ALA A 132 -23.82 -6.02 12.55
CA ALA A 132 -22.61 -5.67 11.80
C ALA A 132 -22.96 -4.73 10.64
N VAL A 133 -24.01 -5.05 9.88
CA VAL A 133 -24.50 -4.19 8.80
C VAL A 133 -24.96 -2.84 9.34
N ASP A 134 -25.71 -2.83 10.44
CA ASP A 134 -26.22 -1.61 11.05
C ASP A 134 -25.10 -0.61 11.40
N ARG A 135 -24.06 -1.08 12.10
CA ARG A 135 -22.87 -0.26 12.42
C ARG A 135 -22.14 0.26 11.17
N HIS A 136 -22.13 -0.51 10.09
CA HIS A 136 -21.54 -0.06 8.83
C HIS A 136 -22.40 1.01 8.15
N ILE A 137 -23.71 0.85 8.16
CA ILE A 137 -24.68 1.82 7.62
C ILE A 137 -24.60 3.14 8.37
N GLU A 138 -24.56 3.13 9.70
CA GLU A 138 -24.40 4.35 10.52
C GLU A 138 -23.14 5.14 10.14
N LEU A 139 -22.02 4.45 9.97
CA LEU A 139 -20.78 5.07 9.52
C LEU A 139 -20.92 5.65 8.11
N LEU A 140 -21.47 4.89 7.17
CA LEU A 140 -21.64 5.38 5.79
C LEU A 140 -22.59 6.58 5.69
N LEU A 141 -23.65 6.63 6.51
CA LEU A 141 -24.54 7.79 6.65
C LEU A 141 -23.80 9.00 7.20
N SER A 142 -23.02 8.82 8.27
CA SER A 142 -22.27 9.94 8.89
C SER A 142 -21.24 10.57 7.96
N TYR A 143 -20.75 9.82 6.97
CA TYR A 143 -19.83 10.30 5.94
C TYR A 143 -20.55 10.76 4.66
N GLY A 144 -21.89 10.75 4.63
CA GLY A 144 -22.69 11.24 3.49
C GLY A 144 -22.62 10.36 2.24
N LEU A 145 -22.13 9.12 2.34
CA LEU A 145 -21.98 8.23 1.18
C LEU A 145 -23.28 7.52 0.80
N ILE A 146 -24.20 7.43 1.76
CA ILE A 146 -25.54 6.86 1.59
C ILE A 146 -26.56 7.78 2.24
N LYS A 147 -27.81 7.69 1.81
CA LYS A 147 -28.94 8.40 2.40
C LYS A 147 -30.12 7.47 2.63
N GLU A 148 -30.98 7.84 3.57
CA GLU A 148 -32.26 7.18 3.78
C GLU A 148 -33.23 7.56 2.65
N ALA A 149 -33.92 6.57 2.12
CA ALA A 149 -35.01 6.71 1.17
C ALA A 149 -36.23 5.96 1.72
N ASP A 150 -37.40 6.56 1.58
CA ASP A 150 -38.65 5.90 1.97
C ASP A 150 -38.89 4.70 1.04
N GLY A 151 -39.16 3.54 1.63
CA GLY A 151 -39.57 2.37 0.85
C GLY A 151 -40.96 2.57 0.25
N GLU A 152 -41.30 1.75 -0.75
CA GLU A 152 -42.59 1.77 -1.46
C GLU A 152 -43.81 1.76 -0.52
N ASN A 153 -43.66 1.16 0.67
CA ASN A 153 -44.72 1.03 1.68
C ASN A 153 -44.61 2.04 2.83
N GLY A 154 -43.65 2.98 2.82
CA GLY A 154 -43.41 4.02 3.85
C GLY A 154 -43.03 3.52 5.25
N ARG A 155 -43.09 2.21 5.50
CA ARG A 155 -42.83 1.59 6.82
C ARG A 155 -41.40 1.10 6.99
N VAL A 156 -40.69 0.88 5.89
CA VAL A 156 -39.33 0.31 5.88
C VAL A 156 -38.38 1.33 5.28
N LYS A 157 -37.31 1.63 6.01
CA LYS A 157 -36.24 2.50 5.54
C LYS A 157 -35.35 1.74 4.56
N HIS A 158 -35.26 2.25 3.34
CA HIS A 158 -34.27 1.81 2.37
C HIS A 158 -33.08 2.77 2.40
N TYR A 159 -31.93 2.24 2.02
CA TYR A 159 -30.70 3.01 1.86
C TYR A 159 -30.40 3.08 0.37
N VAL A 160 -29.92 4.24 -0.08
CA VAL A 160 -29.48 4.46 -1.46
C VAL A 160 -28.16 5.22 -1.46
N LEU A 161 -27.34 4.99 -2.49
CA LEU A 161 -26.13 5.77 -2.69
C LEU A 161 -26.46 7.25 -2.93
N THR A 162 -25.67 8.14 -2.32
CA THR A 162 -25.62 9.55 -2.71
C THR A 162 -24.80 9.70 -3.99
N ASP A 163 -24.85 10.88 -4.61
CA ASP A 163 -23.98 11.17 -5.76
C ASP A 163 -22.50 11.07 -5.38
N ASP A 164 -22.17 11.48 -4.14
CA ASP A 164 -20.86 11.31 -3.53
C ASP A 164 -20.46 9.83 -3.41
N GLY A 165 -21.36 8.98 -2.88
CA GLY A 165 -21.14 7.55 -2.78
C GLY A 165 -20.88 6.88 -4.13
N LYS A 166 -21.62 7.28 -5.17
CA LYS A 166 -21.42 6.79 -6.56
C LYS A 166 -20.08 7.23 -7.12
N HIS A 167 -19.72 8.50 -6.98
CA HIS A 167 -18.47 9.02 -7.51
C HIS A 167 -17.26 8.39 -6.81
N VAL A 168 -17.34 8.13 -5.50
CA VAL A 168 -16.30 7.39 -4.76
C VAL A 168 -16.12 5.97 -5.26
N LEU A 169 -17.22 5.25 -5.53
CA LEU A 169 -17.16 3.90 -6.12
C LEU A 169 -16.47 3.92 -7.49
N GLU A 170 -16.85 4.86 -8.36
CA GLU A 170 -16.26 5.04 -9.69
C GLU A 170 -14.74 5.32 -9.61
N LEU A 171 -14.31 6.18 -8.68
CA LEU A 171 -12.89 6.48 -8.47
C LEU A 171 -12.11 5.25 -7.98
N LEU A 172 -12.68 4.47 -7.07
CA LEU A 172 -12.06 3.23 -6.59
C LEU A 172 -11.94 2.18 -7.68
N GLU A 173 -12.95 2.06 -8.54
CA GLU A 173 -12.92 1.17 -9.69
C GLU A 173 -11.81 1.58 -10.68
N LYS A 174 -11.76 2.87 -11.06
CA LYS A 174 -10.68 3.40 -11.93
C LYS A 174 -9.29 3.14 -11.35
N LEU A 175 -9.10 3.34 -10.05
CA LEU A 175 -7.83 3.05 -9.38
C LEU A 175 -7.47 1.55 -9.38
N SER A 176 -8.47 0.67 -9.25
CA SER A 176 -8.26 -0.77 -9.29
C SER A 176 -7.79 -1.23 -10.69
N GLN A 177 -8.38 -0.67 -11.74
CA GLN A 177 -7.99 -0.94 -13.13
C GLN A 177 -6.56 -0.47 -13.41
N LEU A 178 -6.18 0.72 -12.92
CA LEU A 178 -4.83 1.27 -13.07
C LEU A 178 -3.75 0.50 -12.28
N SER A 179 -4.13 -0.21 -11.23
CA SER A 179 -3.21 -0.98 -10.38
C SER A 179 -2.97 -2.40 -10.89
N THR A 180 -3.69 -2.83 -11.92
CA THR A 180 -3.52 -4.16 -12.53
C THR A 180 -2.54 -4.01 -13.70
N PRO A 181 -1.35 -4.65 -13.66
CA PRO A 181 -0.32 -4.51 -14.70
C PRO A 181 -0.72 -5.12 -16.04
#